data_AF-A0A949K475-F1
#
_entry.id   AF-A0A949K475-F1
#
_cell.length_a   1.000
_cell.length_b   1.000
_cell.length_c   1.000
_cell.angle_alpha   90.00
_cell.angle_beta   90.00
_cell.angle_gamma   90.00
#
_symmetry.space_group_name_H-M   'P 1'
#
loop_
_entity.id
_entity.type
_entity.pdbx_description
1 polymer ?
#
loop_
_entity_poly.entity_id
_entity_poly.type
_entity_poly.pdbx_seq_one_letter_code
_entity_poly.pdbx_strand_id
1 'polypeptide(L)'
;MARKKYEVSDHGKNHELTLEIDAEKKTVRSGAVYNFGDNSSLTLDLAPGKLNGTFVHAGEEHSLKLVLDNSGKYSGTYRDTSRESLELEVQAGVVRIARGKFPPEGKLKLKGNTHQLELRLDRKGRLSGEIKSRLNRSAIFVLDIRNNRISGQLTHKGKKHKTILELSNRGWKGKLTFKKGKSSISLNIVGGKDLKLSTAKLNALLKF
;
A
#
# COMPACT_ATOMS: atom_id res chain seq x y z
N MET A 1 -26.23 -38.84 9.48
CA MET A 1 -24.98 -39.06 8.74
C MET A 1 -23.83 -38.43 9.52
N ALA A 2 -22.72 -39.14 9.74
CA ALA A 2 -21.55 -38.58 10.43
C ALA A 2 -20.86 -37.56 9.52
N ARG A 3 -20.62 -36.34 10.01
CA ARG A 3 -19.91 -35.30 9.27
C ARG A 3 -18.48 -35.73 8.98
N LYS A 4 -18.04 -35.60 7.73
CA LYS A 4 -16.62 -35.77 7.37
C LYS A 4 -15.81 -34.60 7.91
N LYS A 5 -14.95 -34.89 8.88
CA LYS A 5 -13.97 -33.96 9.44
C LYS A 5 -12.58 -34.34 8.93
N TYR A 6 -11.80 -33.34 8.52
CA TYR A 6 -10.39 -33.50 8.22
C TYR A 6 -9.57 -32.67 9.19
N GLU A 7 -8.48 -33.25 9.65
CA GLU A 7 -7.45 -32.55 10.41
C GLU A 7 -6.23 -32.42 9.51
N VAL A 8 -5.71 -31.20 9.40
CA VAL A 8 -4.49 -30.89 8.65
C VAL A 8 -3.50 -30.32 9.63
N SER A 9 -2.32 -30.95 9.73
CA SER A 9 -1.21 -30.44 10.50
C SER A 9 0.04 -30.30 9.64
N ASP A 10 0.85 -29.29 9.94
CA ASP A 10 2.15 -29.08 9.33
C ASP A 10 3.11 -28.51 10.38
N HIS A 11 4.32 -29.04 10.42
CA HIS A 11 5.33 -28.68 11.41
C HIS A 11 6.68 -28.51 10.71
N GLY A 12 7.34 -27.40 11.00
CA GLY A 12 8.69 -27.12 10.52
C GLY A 12 9.55 -26.50 11.61
N LYS A 13 10.78 -26.17 11.23
CA LYS A 13 11.78 -25.58 12.15
C LYS A 13 11.26 -24.32 12.87
N ASN A 14 10.41 -23.55 12.20
CA ASN A 14 10.02 -22.20 12.57
C ASN A 14 8.49 -22.01 12.54
N HIS A 15 7.72 -23.09 12.44
CA HIS A 15 6.27 -23.00 12.34
C HIS A 15 5.57 -24.27 12.78
N GLU A 16 4.33 -24.08 13.21
CA GLU A 16 3.37 -25.13 13.54
C GLU A 16 1.99 -24.68 13.08
N LEU A 17 1.27 -25.58 12.41
CA LEU A 17 -0.05 -25.36 11.87
C LEU A 17 -0.92 -26.54 12.25
N THR A 18 -2.13 -26.27 12.72
CA THR A 18 -3.18 -27.28 12.89
C THR A 18 -4.51 -26.68 12.46
N LEU A 19 -5.28 -27.37 11.62
CA LEU A 19 -6.58 -26.92 11.12
C LEU A 19 -7.60 -28.06 11.17
N GLU A 20 -8.80 -27.79 11.71
CA GLU A 20 -9.99 -28.65 11.53
C GLU A 20 -10.81 -28.11 10.36
N ILE A 21 -11.05 -28.95 9.35
CA ILE A 21 -11.81 -28.61 8.15
C ILE A 21 -13.14 -29.36 8.14
N ASP A 22 -14.24 -28.61 7.98
CA ASP A 22 -15.57 -29.15 7.68
C ASP A 22 -15.66 -29.38 6.16
N ALA A 23 -15.51 -30.65 5.76
CA ALA A 23 -15.44 -31.03 4.35
C ALA A 23 -16.73 -30.75 3.57
N GLU A 24 -17.87 -30.92 4.23
CA GLU A 24 -19.19 -30.73 3.64
C GLU A 24 -19.43 -29.25 3.36
N LYS A 25 -19.06 -28.39 4.32
CA LYS A 25 -19.20 -26.94 4.19
C LYS A 25 -18.06 -26.26 3.44
N LYS A 26 -16.93 -26.97 3.24
CA LYS A 26 -15.68 -26.43 2.69
C LYS A 26 -15.17 -25.22 3.48
N THR A 27 -15.21 -25.31 4.81
CA THR A 27 -14.81 -24.22 5.72
C THR A 27 -13.83 -24.72 6.77
N VAL A 28 -12.88 -23.86 7.16
CA VAL A 28 -12.07 -24.07 8.37
C VAL A 28 -12.95 -23.82 9.59
N ARG A 29 -13.02 -24.79 10.50
CA ARG A 29 -13.77 -24.69 11.76
C ARG A 29 -12.93 -24.10 12.86
N SER A 30 -11.72 -24.61 13.01
CA SER A 30 -10.80 -24.19 14.06
C SER A 30 -9.38 -24.46 13.60
N GLY A 31 -8.43 -23.92 14.36
CA GLY A 31 -7.03 -24.21 14.13
C GLY A 31 -6.13 -23.26 14.88
N ALA A 32 -4.84 -23.54 14.83
CA ALA A 32 -3.82 -22.68 15.37
C ALA A 32 -2.67 -22.56 14.35
N VAL A 33 -2.11 -21.37 14.24
CA VAL A 33 -0.92 -21.07 13.45
C VAL A 33 0.09 -20.43 14.36
N TYR A 34 1.25 -21.06 14.49
CA TYR A 34 2.41 -20.53 15.16
C TYR A 34 3.50 -20.37 14.13
N ASN A 35 4.08 -19.18 14.04
CA ASN A 35 5.26 -18.91 13.23
C ASN A 35 6.24 -18.13 14.08
N PHE A 36 7.49 -18.53 14.13
CA PHE A 36 8.49 -17.91 14.97
C PHE A 36 9.84 -17.87 14.25
N GLY A 37 10.58 -16.82 14.51
CA GLY A 37 11.97 -16.65 14.10
C GLY A 37 12.73 -15.94 15.20
N ASP A 38 14.01 -15.66 14.97
CA ASP A 38 14.93 -15.18 16.00
C ASP A 38 14.44 -13.92 16.73
N ASN A 39 13.67 -13.08 16.05
CA ASN A 39 13.24 -11.77 16.52
C ASN A 39 11.73 -11.53 16.37
N SER A 40 10.94 -12.53 16.01
CA SER A 40 9.52 -12.34 15.73
C SER A 40 8.71 -13.60 15.98
N SER A 41 7.47 -13.45 16.42
CA SER A 41 6.51 -14.54 16.40
C SER A 41 5.10 -14.06 16.06
N LEU A 42 4.33 -14.99 15.50
CA LEU A 42 2.93 -14.85 15.17
C LEU A 42 2.20 -16.08 15.71
N THR A 43 1.19 -15.83 16.52
CA THR A 43 0.24 -16.83 16.98
C THR A 43 -1.14 -16.42 16.51
N LEU A 44 -1.86 -17.30 15.83
CA LEU A 44 -3.24 -17.11 15.44
C LEU A 44 -4.04 -18.33 15.88
N ASP A 45 -5.12 -18.11 16.61
CA ASP A 45 -6.11 -19.14 16.87
C ASP A 45 -7.38 -18.82 16.09
N LEU A 46 -7.91 -19.85 15.46
CA LEU A 46 -9.11 -19.81 14.65
C LEU A 46 -10.21 -20.60 15.35
N ALA A 47 -11.40 -20.02 15.38
CA ALA A 47 -12.64 -20.69 15.74
C ALA A 47 -13.76 -20.17 14.83
N PRO A 48 -14.96 -20.79 14.82
CA PRO A 48 -16.01 -20.39 13.89
C PRO A 48 -16.41 -18.92 14.11
N GLY A 49 -16.16 -18.08 13.10
CA GLY A 49 -16.44 -16.64 13.13
C GLY A 49 -15.54 -15.83 14.06
N LYS A 50 -14.45 -16.41 14.58
CA LYS A 50 -13.52 -15.77 15.50
C LYS A 50 -12.09 -16.01 15.06
N LEU A 51 -11.30 -14.94 15.07
CA LEU A 51 -9.87 -14.99 14.88
C LEU A 51 -9.25 -14.20 16.02
N ASN A 52 -8.38 -14.83 16.80
CA ASN A 52 -7.58 -14.15 17.81
C ASN A 52 -6.12 -14.45 17.55
N GLY A 53 -5.24 -13.62 18.09
CA GLY A 53 -3.82 -13.85 17.89
C GLY A 53 -2.94 -12.78 18.46
N THR A 54 -1.64 -13.07 18.44
CA THR A 54 -0.60 -12.14 18.85
C THR A 54 0.48 -12.12 17.79
N PHE A 55 0.94 -10.94 17.44
CA PHE A 55 2.16 -10.74 16.67
C PHE A 55 3.15 -9.98 17.54
N VAL A 56 4.37 -10.49 17.65
CA VAL A 56 5.47 -9.80 18.32
C VAL A 56 6.68 -9.74 17.41
N HIS A 57 7.39 -8.63 17.48
CA HIS A 57 8.67 -8.40 16.82
C HIS A 57 9.57 -7.59 17.77
N ALA A 58 10.84 -7.93 17.85
CA ALA A 58 11.83 -7.24 18.64
C ALA A 58 13.15 -7.19 17.88
N GLY A 59 13.57 -5.99 17.47
CA GLY A 59 14.93 -5.71 17.04
C GLY A 59 15.73 -5.06 18.17
N GLU A 60 17.01 -4.76 17.91
CA GLU A 60 17.93 -4.17 18.90
C GLU A 60 17.41 -2.83 19.48
N GLU A 61 16.81 -2.00 18.64
CA GLU A 61 16.35 -0.65 19.03
C GLU A 61 14.83 -0.46 18.91
N HIS A 62 14.07 -1.49 18.56
CA HIS A 62 12.62 -1.35 18.40
C HIS A 62 11.86 -2.63 18.68
N SER A 63 10.61 -2.51 19.12
CA SER A 63 9.71 -3.65 19.25
C SER A 63 8.29 -3.29 18.85
N LEU A 64 7.54 -4.31 18.44
CA LEU A 64 6.14 -4.23 18.11
C LEU A 64 5.44 -5.43 18.75
N LYS A 65 4.33 -5.17 19.45
CA LYS A 65 3.40 -6.19 19.91
C LYS A 65 2.01 -5.80 19.45
N LEU A 66 1.33 -6.69 18.75
CA LEU A 66 -0.07 -6.54 18.35
C LEU A 66 -0.85 -7.74 18.89
N VAL A 67 -2.05 -7.48 19.38
CA VAL A 67 -3.00 -8.48 19.86
C VAL A 67 -4.29 -8.27 19.09
N LEU A 68 -4.77 -9.33 18.44
CA LEU A 68 -6.08 -9.40 17.79
C LEU A 68 -7.03 -10.15 18.72
N ASP A 69 -8.14 -9.53 19.08
CA ASP A 69 -9.19 -10.17 19.85
C ASP A 69 -10.21 -10.88 18.94
N ASN A 70 -11.04 -11.71 19.55
CA ASN A 70 -12.07 -12.48 18.86
C ASN A 70 -13.20 -11.65 18.23
N SER A 71 -13.23 -10.33 18.44
CA SER A 71 -14.15 -9.39 17.80
C SER A 71 -13.57 -8.79 16.52
N GLY A 72 -12.33 -9.17 16.16
CA GLY A 72 -11.60 -8.60 15.04
C GLY A 72 -10.96 -7.24 15.36
N LYS A 73 -11.03 -6.78 16.61
CA LYS A 73 -10.33 -5.56 17.04
C LYS A 73 -8.90 -5.91 17.40
N TYR A 74 -7.99 -5.00 17.07
CA TYR A 74 -6.60 -5.13 17.44
C TYR A 74 -6.16 -4.00 18.36
N SER A 75 -5.21 -4.33 19.22
CA SER A 75 -4.49 -3.40 20.07
C SER A 75 -3.01 -3.73 20.09
N GLY A 76 -2.17 -2.82 20.57
CA GLY A 76 -0.76 -3.11 20.63
C GLY A 76 0.12 -1.93 21.02
N THR A 77 1.41 -2.21 21.07
CA THR A 77 2.44 -1.25 21.43
C THR A 77 3.59 -1.33 20.43
N TYR A 78 4.06 -0.18 19.97
CA TYR A 78 5.33 -0.06 19.28
C TYR A 78 6.28 0.77 20.14
N ARG A 79 7.54 0.36 20.22
CA ARG A 79 8.59 1.05 20.96
C ARG A 79 9.81 1.23 20.06
N ASP A 80 10.43 2.40 20.12
CA ASP A 80 11.69 2.71 19.44
C ASP A 80 12.60 3.48 20.41
N THR A 81 13.72 2.87 20.78
CA THR A 81 14.70 3.44 21.72
C THR A 81 15.78 4.27 21.05
N SER A 82 15.88 4.26 19.71
CA SER A 82 16.94 4.95 18.96
C SER A 82 16.83 6.47 18.98
N ARG A 83 15.61 7.02 19.18
CA ARG A 83 15.31 8.46 19.09
C ARG A 83 14.30 8.91 20.14
N GLU A 84 14.77 9.36 21.29
CA GLU A 84 13.95 9.92 22.38
C GLU A 84 12.96 8.94 23.03
N SER A 85 13.15 7.62 22.83
CA SER A 85 12.27 6.57 23.40
C SER A 85 10.79 6.78 23.03
N LEU A 86 10.48 6.69 21.73
CA LEU A 86 9.11 6.76 21.24
C LEU A 86 8.35 5.48 21.62
N GLU A 87 7.17 5.65 22.23
CA GLU A 87 6.22 4.57 22.47
C GLU A 87 4.88 4.96 21.88
N LEU A 88 4.33 4.08 21.04
CA LEU A 88 3.02 4.23 20.42
C LEU A 88 2.09 3.15 20.94
N GLU A 89 0.88 3.55 21.29
CA GLU A 89 -0.24 2.65 21.56
C GLU A 89 -1.15 2.59 20.33
N VAL A 90 -1.51 1.38 19.93
CA VAL A 90 -2.42 1.10 18.83
C VAL A 90 -3.70 0.54 19.41
N GLN A 91 -4.85 1.08 19.02
CA GLN A 91 -6.15 0.54 19.38
C GLN A 91 -7.16 0.84 18.27
N ALA A 92 -7.73 -0.21 17.67
CA ALA A 92 -8.83 -0.11 16.70
C ALA A 92 -8.59 0.93 15.57
N GLY A 93 -7.39 0.95 15.00
CA GLY A 93 -7.01 1.88 13.92
C GLY A 93 -6.58 3.27 14.35
N VAL A 94 -6.61 3.56 15.65
CA VAL A 94 -6.04 4.78 16.22
C VAL A 94 -4.66 4.47 16.76
N VAL A 95 -3.69 5.32 16.44
CA VAL A 95 -2.34 5.29 17.02
C VAL A 95 -2.16 6.53 17.88
N ARG A 96 -1.78 6.33 19.15
CA ARG A 96 -1.49 7.41 20.11
C ARG A 96 -0.04 7.34 20.54
N ILE A 97 0.54 8.49 20.85
CA ILE A 97 1.87 8.56 21.46
C ILE A 97 1.67 8.36 22.96
N ALA A 98 2.16 7.26 23.50
CA ALA A 98 2.16 6.98 24.93
C ALA A 98 3.37 7.63 25.61
N ARG A 99 4.53 7.62 24.93
CA ARG A 99 5.77 8.24 25.41
C ARG A 99 6.63 8.78 24.27
N GLY A 100 7.46 9.76 24.61
CA GLY A 100 8.40 10.37 23.69
C GLY A 100 7.71 11.39 22.79
N LYS A 101 8.41 11.79 21.74
CA LYS A 101 7.88 12.67 20.72
C LYS A 101 7.91 11.94 19.40
N PHE A 102 6.80 12.00 18.67
CA PHE A 102 6.86 11.60 17.27
C PHE A 102 7.90 12.50 16.59
N PRO A 103 8.85 11.94 15.83
CA PRO A 103 9.88 12.76 15.22
C PRO A 103 9.20 13.86 14.40
N PRO A 104 9.61 15.13 14.58
CA PRO A 104 8.94 16.25 13.93
C PRO A 104 9.09 16.18 12.41
N GLU A 105 9.98 15.32 11.91
CA GLU A 105 10.21 15.06 10.51
C GLU A 105 10.17 13.56 10.26
N GLY A 106 9.58 13.16 9.13
CA GLY A 106 9.47 11.77 8.73
C GLY A 106 10.01 11.57 7.32
N LYS A 107 10.59 10.41 7.05
CA LYS A 107 10.95 10.02 5.69
C LYS A 107 10.51 8.59 5.44
N LEU A 108 9.70 8.38 4.41
CA LEU A 108 9.36 7.05 3.90
C LEU A 108 10.03 6.87 2.54
N LYS A 109 10.86 5.83 2.41
CA LYS A 109 11.50 5.47 1.15
C LYS A 109 11.22 4.02 0.83
N LEU A 110 10.50 3.76 -0.26
CA LEU A 110 10.28 2.43 -0.81
C LEU A 110 10.85 2.40 -2.23
N LYS A 111 11.59 1.35 -2.57
CA LYS A 111 12.15 1.17 -3.92
C LYS A 111 11.99 -0.28 -4.34
N GLY A 112 11.21 -0.50 -5.38
CA GLY A 112 11.06 -1.78 -6.08
C GLY A 112 11.46 -1.67 -7.55
N ASN A 113 11.34 -2.78 -8.28
CA ASN A 113 11.73 -2.85 -9.69
C ASN A 113 10.87 -1.96 -10.61
N THR A 114 9.61 -1.74 -10.24
CA THR A 114 8.62 -0.98 -11.02
C THR A 114 8.16 0.28 -10.32
N HIS A 115 8.53 0.52 -9.07
CA HIS A 115 8.04 1.68 -8.32
C HIS A 115 9.12 2.24 -7.41
N GLN A 116 9.05 3.54 -7.17
CA GLN A 116 9.86 4.27 -6.21
C GLN A 116 8.95 5.27 -5.50
N LEU A 117 8.99 5.26 -4.18
CA LEU A 117 8.29 6.18 -3.31
C LEU A 117 9.33 6.85 -2.43
N GLU A 118 9.37 8.17 -2.42
CA GLU A 118 10.12 8.94 -1.45
C GLU A 118 9.23 10.05 -0.93
N LEU A 119 8.70 9.89 0.29
CA LEU A 119 7.91 10.90 0.98
C LEU A 119 8.70 11.46 2.16
N ARG A 120 8.51 12.75 2.42
CA ARG A 120 9.08 13.49 3.53
C ARG A 120 7.97 14.30 4.21
N LEU A 121 7.93 14.25 5.52
CA LEU A 121 7.13 15.14 6.37
C LEU A 121 8.10 16.09 7.08
N ASP A 122 7.85 17.40 7.00
CA ASP A 122 8.66 18.39 7.72
C ASP A 122 8.07 18.76 9.10
N ARG A 123 8.80 19.57 9.88
CA ARG A 123 8.36 20.04 11.22
C ARG A 123 7.05 20.80 11.24
N LYS A 124 6.59 21.29 10.09
CA LYS A 124 5.32 22.01 9.93
C LYS A 124 4.20 21.08 9.46
N GLY A 125 4.43 19.77 9.43
CA GLY A 125 3.49 18.77 8.93
C GLY A 125 3.28 18.84 7.42
N ARG A 126 4.19 19.45 6.65
CA ARG A 126 4.05 19.55 5.19
C ARG A 126 4.65 18.31 4.53
N LEU A 127 3.85 17.68 3.68
CA LEU A 127 4.26 16.55 2.88
C LEU A 127 5.00 17.04 1.63
N SER A 128 6.12 16.39 1.32
CA SER A 128 6.85 16.53 0.08
C SER A 128 7.37 15.18 -0.38
N GLY A 129 7.73 15.03 -1.66
CA GLY A 129 8.22 13.76 -2.15
C GLY A 129 7.99 13.52 -3.63
N GLU A 130 8.34 12.31 -4.05
CA GLU A 130 8.11 11.80 -5.40
C GLU A 130 7.50 10.38 -5.31
N ILE A 131 6.51 10.13 -6.15
CA ILE A 131 5.95 8.80 -6.41
C ILE A 131 6.20 8.50 -7.87
N LYS A 132 7.02 7.49 -8.16
CA LYS A 132 7.33 7.06 -9.51
C LYS A 132 6.88 5.61 -9.68
N SER A 133 6.07 5.34 -10.69
CA SER A 133 5.59 4.00 -11.01
C SER A 133 5.70 3.73 -12.50
N ARG A 134 6.27 2.59 -12.86
CA ARG A 134 6.34 2.07 -14.21
C ARG A 134 5.25 1.02 -14.35
N LEU A 135 4.18 1.36 -15.06
CA LEU A 135 3.06 0.45 -15.33
C LEU A 135 3.49 -0.70 -16.26
N ASN A 136 4.33 -0.38 -17.26
CA ASN A 136 4.97 -1.36 -18.16
C ASN A 136 6.21 -0.73 -18.83
N ARG A 137 6.86 -1.43 -19.76
CA ARG A 137 8.07 -0.92 -20.46
C ARG A 137 7.84 0.40 -21.23
N SER A 138 6.59 0.70 -21.58
CA SER A 138 6.18 1.86 -22.35
C SER A 138 5.47 2.94 -21.54
N ALA A 139 5.10 2.69 -20.28
CA ALA A 139 4.28 3.59 -19.49
C ALA A 139 4.93 3.88 -18.13
N ILE A 140 5.14 5.15 -17.86
CA ILE A 140 5.66 5.66 -16.59
C ILE A 140 4.78 6.78 -16.07
N PHE A 141 4.61 6.80 -14.76
CA PHE A 141 3.91 7.81 -14.01
C PHE A 141 4.83 8.37 -12.93
N VAL A 142 4.87 9.68 -12.80
CA VAL A 142 5.63 10.40 -11.78
C VAL A 142 4.68 11.41 -11.14
N LEU A 143 4.55 11.40 -9.83
CA LEU A 143 3.92 12.46 -9.05
C LEU A 143 4.97 13.12 -8.19
N ASP A 144 5.01 14.44 -8.24
CA ASP A 144 5.74 15.29 -7.33
C ASP A 144 4.77 15.85 -6.30
N ILE A 145 5.17 15.77 -5.04
CA ILE A 145 4.47 16.40 -3.92
C ILE A 145 5.39 17.50 -3.39
N ARG A 146 4.93 18.75 -3.41
CA ARG A 146 5.68 19.88 -2.85
C ARG A 146 4.74 20.82 -2.13
N ASN A 147 5.01 21.10 -0.86
CA ASN A 147 4.20 21.99 -0.02
C ASN A 147 2.70 21.63 -0.07
N ASN A 148 2.37 20.36 0.13
CA ASN A 148 0.99 19.83 0.07
C ASN A 148 0.29 20.01 -1.29
N ARG A 149 1.04 20.27 -2.37
CA ARG A 149 0.50 20.32 -3.73
C ARG A 149 1.02 19.13 -4.52
N ILE A 150 0.13 18.50 -5.27
CA ILE A 150 0.44 17.39 -6.16
C ILE A 150 0.58 17.94 -7.58
N SER A 151 1.68 17.58 -8.21
CA SER A 151 1.91 17.72 -9.64
C SER A 151 2.42 16.39 -10.17
N GLY A 152 2.51 16.24 -11.48
CA GLY A 152 3.09 15.03 -12.02
C GLY A 152 2.91 14.87 -13.51
N GLN A 153 3.33 13.71 -14.00
CA GLN A 153 3.29 13.37 -15.40
C GLN A 153 3.07 11.87 -15.59
N LEU A 154 2.11 11.51 -16.42
CA LEU A 154 2.01 10.19 -17.03
C LEU A 154 2.57 10.28 -18.45
N THR A 155 3.50 9.39 -18.78
CA THR A 155 4.05 9.25 -20.13
C THR A 155 3.84 7.83 -20.62
N HIS A 156 3.19 7.70 -21.77
CA HIS A 156 3.11 6.46 -22.52
C HIS A 156 3.81 6.61 -23.87
N LYS A 157 4.71 5.68 -24.21
CA LYS A 157 5.46 5.64 -25.46
C LYS A 157 5.22 4.31 -26.16
N GLY A 158 4.29 4.32 -27.12
CA GLY A 158 4.09 3.22 -28.04
C GLY A 158 5.07 3.26 -29.22
N LYS A 159 4.97 2.27 -30.11
CA LYS A 159 5.85 2.18 -31.30
C LYS A 159 5.67 3.37 -32.26
N LYS A 160 4.43 3.86 -32.41
CA LYS A 160 4.08 4.94 -33.36
C LYS A 160 3.44 6.15 -32.68
N HIS A 161 3.38 6.19 -31.36
CA HIS A 161 2.76 7.29 -30.62
C HIS A 161 3.42 7.57 -29.28
N LYS A 162 3.24 8.80 -28.79
CA LYS A 162 3.62 9.23 -27.46
C LYS A 162 2.46 10.01 -26.84
N THR A 163 2.01 9.60 -25.67
CA THR A 163 1.04 10.33 -24.85
C THR A 163 1.76 10.88 -23.64
N ILE A 164 1.56 12.16 -23.34
CA ILE A 164 2.00 12.82 -22.12
C ILE A 164 0.77 13.45 -21.48
N LEU A 165 0.53 13.18 -20.20
CA LEU A 165 -0.48 13.85 -19.41
C LEU A 165 0.21 14.46 -18.19
N GLU A 166 0.23 15.79 -18.12
CA GLU A 166 0.81 16.56 -17.03
C GLU A 166 -0.29 17.05 -16.10
N LEU A 167 -0.04 16.97 -14.79
CA LEU A 167 -0.89 17.46 -13.71
C LEU A 167 -0.16 18.60 -13.00
N SER A 168 -0.86 19.70 -12.76
CA SER A 168 -0.33 20.86 -12.05
C SER A 168 -1.41 21.53 -11.19
N ASN A 169 -1.01 22.48 -10.36
CA ASN A 169 -1.93 23.35 -9.63
C ASN A 169 -2.80 24.25 -10.53
N ARG A 170 -2.50 24.34 -11.83
CA ARG A 170 -3.25 25.12 -12.82
C ARG A 170 -4.19 24.27 -13.67
N GLY A 171 -4.33 22.97 -13.36
CA GLY A 171 -5.09 22.02 -14.16
C GLY A 171 -4.17 20.98 -14.81
N TRP A 172 -4.65 20.34 -15.87
CA TRP A 172 -3.92 19.27 -16.55
C TRP A 172 -3.66 19.62 -18.02
N LYS A 173 -2.58 19.07 -18.58
CA LYS A 173 -2.25 19.22 -20.00
C LYS A 173 -2.02 17.85 -20.60
N GLY A 174 -2.62 17.59 -21.75
CA GLY A 174 -2.40 16.39 -22.55
C GLY A 174 -1.63 16.72 -23.81
N LYS A 175 -0.67 15.89 -24.18
CA LYS A 175 -0.03 15.93 -25.49
C LYS A 175 -0.01 14.52 -26.09
N LEU A 176 -0.61 14.37 -27.25
CA LEU A 176 -0.61 13.13 -28.01
C LEU A 176 0.12 13.36 -29.33
N THR A 177 1.21 12.64 -29.56
CA THR A 177 2.01 12.73 -30.78
C THR A 177 1.95 11.39 -31.51
N PHE A 178 1.55 11.40 -32.78
CA PHE A 178 1.58 10.26 -33.68
C PHE A 178 2.71 10.40 -34.70
N LYS A 179 3.41 9.30 -35.02
CA LYS A 179 4.49 9.26 -36.01
C LYS A 179 4.12 8.36 -37.19
N LYS A 180 4.35 8.85 -38.41
CA LYS A 180 4.23 8.09 -39.67
C LYS A 180 5.43 8.42 -40.56
N GLY A 181 6.41 7.50 -40.61
CA GLY A 181 7.68 7.73 -41.31
C GLY A 181 8.47 8.88 -40.67
N LYS A 182 8.91 9.85 -41.48
CA LYS A 182 9.58 11.07 -41.02
C LYS A 182 8.61 12.15 -40.51
N SER A 183 7.30 11.98 -40.70
CA SER A 183 6.28 12.95 -40.31
C SER A 183 5.70 12.67 -38.93
N SER A 184 5.27 13.72 -38.24
CA SER A 184 4.54 13.62 -36.97
C SER A 184 3.40 14.62 -36.86
N ILE A 185 2.30 14.20 -36.26
CA ILE A 185 1.15 15.05 -35.91
C ILE A 185 1.06 15.09 -34.39
N SER A 186 0.85 16.27 -33.80
CA SER A 186 0.67 16.42 -32.36
C SER A 186 -0.64 17.14 -32.04
N LEU A 187 -1.41 16.56 -31.12
CA LEU A 187 -2.58 17.17 -30.50
C LEU A 187 -2.19 17.64 -29.09
N ASN A 188 -2.34 18.94 -28.83
CA ASN A 188 -2.17 19.51 -27.49
C ASN A 188 -3.56 19.80 -26.92
N ILE A 189 -3.81 19.31 -25.70
CA ILE A 189 -5.05 19.49 -24.97
C ILE A 189 -4.71 20.25 -23.69
N VAL A 190 -5.33 21.40 -23.49
CA VAL A 190 -5.21 22.14 -22.24
C VAL A 190 -6.52 21.96 -21.50
N GLY A 191 -6.47 21.25 -20.38
CA GLY A 191 -7.60 21.08 -19.49
C GLY A 191 -7.49 22.00 -18.29
N GLY A 192 -8.59 22.69 -17.98
CA GLY A 192 -8.71 23.43 -16.72
C GLY A 192 -8.70 22.51 -15.50
N LYS A 193 -9.02 23.07 -14.32
CA LYS A 193 -9.07 22.32 -13.06
C LYS A 193 -10.20 21.26 -13.03
N ASP A 194 -11.20 21.40 -13.90
CA ASP A 194 -12.36 20.51 -13.97
C ASP A 194 -12.31 19.64 -15.23
N LEU A 195 -11.91 18.37 -15.07
CA LEU A 195 -12.10 17.38 -16.11
C LEU A 195 -13.52 16.79 -16.00
N LYS A 196 -14.55 17.51 -16.47
CA LYS A 196 -15.84 16.88 -16.78
C LYS A 196 -15.78 16.30 -18.20
N LEU A 197 -15.38 15.03 -18.33
CA LEU A 197 -15.57 14.30 -19.58
C LEU A 197 -17.05 13.94 -19.70
N SER A 198 -17.83 14.78 -20.36
CA SER A 198 -19.18 14.38 -20.79
C SER A 198 -19.06 13.26 -21.83
N THR A 199 -19.93 12.26 -21.77
CA THR A 199 -20.01 11.13 -22.70
C THR A 199 -20.01 11.58 -24.17
N ALA A 200 -20.61 12.74 -24.47
CA ALA A 200 -20.61 13.36 -25.80
C ALA A 200 -19.19 13.71 -26.33
N LYS A 201 -18.29 14.19 -25.47
CA LYS A 201 -16.90 14.54 -25.85
C LYS A 201 -16.04 13.29 -26.07
N LEU A 202 -16.31 12.21 -25.36
CA LEU A 202 -15.68 10.90 -25.57
C LEU A 202 -16.09 10.29 -26.92
N ASN A 203 -17.38 10.33 -27.25
CA ASN A 203 -17.89 9.79 -28.52
C ASN A 203 -17.38 10.57 -29.75
N ALA A 204 -17.10 11.86 -29.62
CA ALA A 204 -16.52 12.67 -30.70
C ALA A 204 -15.03 12.36 -30.96
N LEU A 205 -14.27 11.96 -29.94
CA LEU A 205 -12.84 11.64 -30.05
C LEU A 205 -12.57 10.21 -30.57
N LEU A 206 -13.55 9.31 -30.46
CA LEU A 206 -13.45 7.90 -30.86
C LEU A 206 -13.93 7.62 -32.29
N LYS A 207 -14.42 8.63 -33.02
CA LYS A 207 -14.73 8.53 -34.46
C LYS A 207 -13.50 8.88 -35.30
N PHE A 208 -12.51 7.99 -35.30
CA PHE A 208 -11.44 7.91 -36.31
C PHE A 208 -11.12 6.46 -36.61
#